data_AF-A0A850AAG7-F1
#
_entry.id   AF-A0A850AAG7-F1
#
_cell.length_a   1.000
_cell.length_b   1.000
_cell.length_c   1.000
_cell.angle_alpha   90.00
_cell.angle_beta   90.00
_cell.angle_gamma   90.00
#
_symmetry.space_group_name_H-M   'P 1'
#
loop_
_entity.id
_entity.type
_entity.pdbx_description
1 polymer ?
#
loop_
_entity_poly.entity_id
_entity_poly.type
_entity_poly.pdbx_seq_one_letter_code
_entity_poly.pdbx_strand_id
1 'polypeptide(L)'
;MNYIFLHDGSLFLLDFDSCCVGHPGYDVANFLASMYYLDAQDFVDAGLRREIARLFLEGYAAHARWPIPARAVMGFLSGLLIHKQAFKYAKHFHADRVEKVGQMLALADAVIERAKEMPAHCTCAEAWKALP
;
A
#
# COMPACT_ATOMS: atom_id res chain seq x y z
N MET A 1 10.90 1.14 -0.63
CA MET A 1 10.52 2.57 -0.72
C MET A 1 11.82 3.31 -0.84
N ASN A 2 12.32 3.48 -2.07
CA ASN A 2 13.75 3.77 -2.31
C ASN A 2 14.03 5.23 -2.70
N TYR A 3 13.03 6.11 -2.61
CA TYR A 3 13.10 7.45 -3.21
C TYR A 3 12.62 8.57 -2.28
N ILE A 4 12.51 8.29 -0.98
CA ILE A 4 12.16 9.27 0.04
C ILE A 4 13.40 9.52 0.88
N PHE A 5 13.81 10.78 0.99
CA PHE A 5 14.93 11.24 1.81
C PHE A 5 14.45 12.24 2.86
N LEU A 6 15.02 12.15 4.06
CA LEU A 6 14.82 13.12 5.13
C LEU A 6 16.13 13.86 5.37
N HIS A 7 16.10 15.18 5.27
CA HIS A 7 17.24 16.04 5.56
C HIS A 7 16.74 17.35 6.18
N ASP A 8 17.29 17.73 7.34
CA ASP A 8 16.94 18.94 8.09
C ASP A 8 15.43 19.15 8.28
N GLY A 9 14.73 18.08 8.69
CA GLY A 9 13.27 18.09 8.91
C GLY A 9 12.44 18.17 7.63
N SER A 10 13.06 18.21 6.46
CA SER A 10 12.39 18.27 5.17
C SER A 10 12.36 16.91 4.49
N LEU A 11 11.23 16.61 3.86
CA LEU A 11 11.02 15.41 3.06
C LEU A 11 11.33 15.72 1.60
N PHE A 12 12.21 14.93 1.01
CA PHE A 12 12.58 15.00 -0.40
C PHE A 12 12.12 13.72 -1.10
N LEU A 13 11.45 13.88 -2.23
CA LEU A 13 11.16 12.79 -3.16
C LEU A 13 12.19 12.85 -4.29
N LEU A 14 12.72 11.70 -4.70
CA LEU A 14 13.66 11.55 -5.80
C LEU A 14 13.04 10.63 -6.87
N ASP A 15 13.71 10.49 -8.01
CA ASP A 15 13.28 9.60 -9.12
C ASP A 15 11.86 9.93 -9.65
N PHE A 16 11.76 11.07 -10.37
CA PHE A 16 10.51 11.57 -10.94
C PHE A 16 10.24 11.08 -12.36
N ASP A 17 11.01 10.12 -12.88
CA ASP A 17 10.92 9.68 -14.28
C ASP A 17 9.54 9.09 -14.63
N SER A 18 8.79 8.63 -13.63
CA SER A 18 7.40 8.13 -13.76
C SER A 18 6.37 8.97 -12.99
N CYS A 19 6.73 10.19 -12.57
CA CYS A 19 5.81 11.04 -11.81
C CYS A 19 4.67 11.56 -12.70
N CYS A 20 3.48 11.73 -12.10
CA CYS A 20 2.26 12.20 -12.77
C CYS A 20 1.77 11.30 -13.92
N VAL A 21 2.23 10.04 -13.98
CA VAL A 21 1.75 9.04 -14.95
C VAL A 21 0.77 8.10 -14.26
N GLY A 22 -0.49 8.12 -14.69
CA GLY A 22 -1.53 7.21 -14.22
C GLY A 22 -2.37 7.75 -13.06
N HIS A 23 -3.04 6.83 -12.35
CA HIS A 23 -4.00 7.18 -11.31
C HIS A 23 -3.29 7.34 -9.95
N PRO A 24 -3.46 8.45 -9.20
CA PRO A 24 -2.70 8.72 -7.97
C PRO A 24 -2.96 7.71 -6.84
N GLY A 25 -4.13 7.05 -6.87
CA GLY A 25 -4.41 5.92 -5.98
C GLY A 25 -3.44 4.74 -6.12
N TYR A 26 -2.74 4.62 -7.26
CA TYR A 26 -1.67 3.63 -7.44
C TYR A 26 -0.47 3.93 -6.54
N ASP A 27 -0.02 5.18 -6.47
CA ASP A 27 1.12 5.58 -5.63
C ASP A 27 0.81 5.36 -4.15
N VAL A 28 -0.40 5.75 -3.74
CA VAL A 28 -0.92 5.49 -2.40
C VAL A 28 -0.91 3.98 -2.10
N ALA A 29 -1.44 3.17 -3.02
CA ALA A 29 -1.47 1.72 -2.86
C ALA A 29 -0.06 1.08 -2.85
N ASN A 30 0.88 1.63 -3.61
CA ASN A 30 2.27 1.16 -3.69
C ASN A 30 3.04 1.44 -2.39
N PHE A 31 2.75 2.57 -1.73
CA PHE A 31 3.22 2.81 -0.37
C PHE A 31 2.67 1.75 0.60
N LEU A 32 1.35 1.53 0.61
CA LEU A 32 0.70 0.54 1.48
C LEU A 32 1.25 -0.88 1.26
N ALA A 33 1.41 -1.29 0.00
CA ALA A 33 1.98 -2.59 -0.35
C ALA A 33 3.43 -2.74 0.16
N SER A 34 4.18 -1.64 0.25
CA SER A 34 5.54 -1.65 0.81
C SER A 34 5.52 -1.86 2.33
N MET A 35 4.49 -1.37 3.03
CA MET A 35 4.34 -1.59 4.47
C MET A 35 4.06 -3.05 4.80
N TYR A 36 3.24 -3.74 4.00
CA TYR A 36 3.05 -5.20 4.14
C TYR A 36 4.32 -6.01 3.89
N TYR A 37 5.21 -5.50 3.02
CA TYR A 37 6.50 -6.13 2.86
C TYR A 37 7.42 -5.91 4.06
N LEU A 38 7.44 -4.72 4.66
CA LEU A 38 8.21 -4.50 5.88
C LEU A 38 7.71 -5.36 7.05
N ASP A 39 6.39 -5.52 7.15
CA ASP A 39 5.75 -6.40 8.13
C ASP A 39 6.11 -7.87 7.91
N ALA A 40 6.03 -8.37 6.68
CA ALA A 40 6.48 -9.73 6.32
C ALA A 40 8.01 -9.95 6.42
N GLN A 41 8.77 -8.92 6.77
CA GLN A 41 10.21 -8.98 7.04
C GLN A 41 10.53 -8.63 8.51
N ASP A 42 9.50 -8.58 9.38
CA ASP A 42 9.61 -8.29 10.81
C ASP A 42 10.24 -6.92 11.13
N PHE A 43 10.23 -5.98 10.18
CA PHE A 43 10.71 -4.61 10.39
C PHE A 43 9.67 -3.70 11.05
N VAL A 44 8.38 -4.02 10.89
CA VAL A 44 7.26 -3.35 11.55
C VAL A 44 6.26 -4.42 11.97
N ASP A 45 5.53 -4.22 13.06
CA ASP A 45 4.41 -5.08 13.41
C ASP A 45 3.09 -4.59 12.77
N ALA A 46 2.05 -5.42 12.85
CA ALA A 46 0.73 -5.10 12.30
C ALA A 46 0.09 -3.84 12.92
N GLY A 47 0.33 -3.57 14.20
CA GLY A 47 -0.18 -2.38 14.88
C GLY A 47 0.45 -1.10 14.34
N LEU A 48 1.79 -1.08 14.27
CA LEU A 48 2.56 0.02 13.70
C LEU A 48 2.24 0.20 12.21
N ARG A 49 2.15 -0.89 11.43
CA ARG A 49 1.74 -0.87 10.02
C ARG A 49 0.41 -0.15 9.84
N ARG A 50 -0.57 -0.49 10.67
CA ARG A 50 -1.93 0.10 10.61
C ARG A 50 -1.92 1.58 10.99
N GLU A 51 -1.17 1.96 12.00
CA GLU A 51 -1.05 3.37 12.41
C GLU A 51 -0.36 4.22 11.34
N ILE A 52 0.74 3.72 10.75
CA ILE A 52 1.41 4.38 9.62
C ILE A 52 0.45 4.54 8.44
N ALA A 53 -0.30 3.49 8.09
CA ALA A 53 -1.27 3.55 6.99
C ALA A 53 -2.35 4.61 7.25
N ARG A 54 -2.88 4.67 8.48
CA ARG A 54 -3.88 5.67 8.89
C ARG A 54 -3.32 7.09 8.73
N LEU A 55 -2.19 7.39 9.36
CA LEU A 55 -1.55 8.70 9.33
C LEU A 55 -1.17 9.13 7.91
N PHE A 56 -0.62 8.20 7.11
CA PHE A 56 -0.28 8.47 5.72
C PHE A 56 -1.52 8.80 4.88
N LEU A 57 -2.59 8.00 4.99
CA LEU A 57 -3.80 8.21 4.20
C LEU A 57 -4.53 9.50 4.57
N GLU A 58 -4.62 9.81 5.87
CA GLU A 58 -5.16 11.09 6.35
C GLU A 58 -4.32 12.28 5.84
N GLY A 59 -2.99 12.21 6.00
CA GLY A 59 -2.08 13.26 5.56
C GLY A 59 -2.08 13.46 4.04
N TYR A 60 -2.10 12.37 3.27
CA TYR A 60 -2.17 12.42 1.81
C TYR A 60 -3.49 13.05 1.35
N ALA A 61 -4.62 12.60 1.92
CA ALA A 61 -5.94 13.11 1.54
C ALA A 61 -6.10 14.60 1.86
N ALA A 62 -5.53 15.08 2.98
CA ALA A 62 -5.59 16.48 3.36
C ALA A 62 -4.87 17.43 2.38
N HIS A 63 -3.91 16.91 1.61
CA HIS A 63 -3.13 17.69 0.63
C HIS A 63 -3.49 17.35 -0.84
N ALA A 64 -4.31 16.32 -1.06
CA ALA A 64 -4.73 15.92 -2.39
C ALA A 64 -5.63 17.00 -3.01
N ARG A 65 -5.34 17.38 -4.26
CA ARG A 65 -6.13 18.37 -5.01
C ARG A 65 -7.53 17.89 -5.38
N TRP A 66 -7.75 16.58 -5.42
CA TRP A 66 -9.01 15.94 -5.76
C TRP A 66 -9.23 14.71 -4.88
N PRO A 67 -10.50 14.34 -4.62
CA PRO A 67 -10.80 13.14 -3.86
C PRO A 67 -10.35 11.89 -4.63
N ILE A 68 -9.63 11.00 -3.94
CA ILE A 68 -9.25 9.70 -4.48
C ILE A 68 -10.22 8.66 -3.92
N PRO A 69 -10.93 7.88 -4.74
CA PRO A 69 -11.84 6.86 -4.25
C PRO A 69 -11.10 5.77 -3.46
N ALA A 70 -11.60 5.40 -2.28
CA ALA A 70 -11.00 4.34 -1.46
C ALA A 70 -10.93 3.01 -2.23
N ARG A 71 -11.99 2.67 -2.96
CA ARG A 71 -12.07 1.46 -3.79
C ARG A 71 -10.96 1.39 -4.84
N ALA A 72 -10.56 2.52 -5.42
CA ALA A 72 -9.46 2.57 -6.38
C ALA A 72 -8.13 2.22 -5.71
N VAL A 73 -7.86 2.81 -4.53
CA VAL A 73 -6.66 2.49 -3.74
C VAL A 73 -6.63 1.00 -3.37
N MET A 74 -7.75 0.45 -2.89
CA MET A 74 -7.83 -0.95 -2.50
C MET A 74 -7.66 -1.91 -3.69
N GLY A 75 -8.23 -1.57 -4.85
CA GLY A 75 -8.04 -2.34 -6.09
C GLY A 75 -6.58 -2.37 -6.53
N PHE A 76 -5.90 -1.22 -6.53
CA PHE A 76 -4.46 -1.17 -6.82
C PHE A 76 -3.64 -1.92 -5.78
N LEU A 77 -3.98 -1.81 -4.50
CA LEU A 77 -3.26 -2.50 -3.42
C LEU A 77 -3.32 -4.01 -3.60
N SER A 78 -4.50 -4.57 -3.87
CA SER A 78 -4.65 -6.00 -4.15
C SER A 78 -3.80 -6.44 -5.34
N GLY A 79 -3.85 -5.71 -6.46
CA GLY A 79 -2.99 -5.99 -7.61
C GLY A 79 -1.49 -5.92 -7.28
N LEU A 80 -1.06 -4.97 -6.46
CA LEU A 80 0.34 -4.80 -6.06
C LEU A 80 0.82 -5.90 -5.10
N LEU A 81 -0.03 -6.38 -4.19
CA LEU A 81 0.30 -7.51 -3.33
C LEU A 81 0.62 -8.76 -4.16
N ILE A 82 -0.11 -8.97 -5.26
CA ILE A 82 0.12 -10.08 -6.20
C ILE A 82 1.36 -9.79 -7.07
N HIS A 83 1.31 -8.74 -7.88
CA HIS A 83 2.29 -8.49 -8.94
C HIS A 83 3.67 -8.07 -8.42
N LYS A 84 3.74 -7.49 -7.22
CA LYS A 84 5.00 -7.04 -6.63
C LYS A 84 5.48 -8.00 -5.55
N GLN A 85 4.65 -8.26 -4.54
CA GLN A 85 5.12 -9.00 -3.35
C GLN A 85 5.11 -10.52 -3.57
N ALA A 86 3.98 -11.10 -3.95
CA ALA A 86 3.92 -12.52 -4.26
C ALA A 86 4.91 -12.89 -5.37
N PHE A 87 4.96 -12.09 -6.45
CA PHE A 87 5.94 -12.29 -7.52
C PHE A 87 7.40 -12.20 -7.04
N LYS A 88 7.72 -11.26 -6.12
CA LYS A 88 9.06 -11.16 -5.53
C LYS A 88 9.43 -12.43 -4.77
N TYR A 89 8.53 -12.97 -3.94
CA TYR A 89 8.78 -14.21 -3.21
C TYR A 89 8.87 -15.44 -4.12
N ALA A 90 8.10 -15.45 -5.22
CA ALA A 90 8.17 -16.52 -6.21
C ALA A 90 9.53 -16.52 -6.95
N LYS A 91 10.09 -15.34 -7.24
CA LYS A 91 11.33 -15.20 -8.02
C LYS A 91 12.61 -15.34 -7.19
N HIS A 92 12.61 -14.93 -5.93
CA HIS A 92 13.80 -14.96 -5.08
C HIS A 92 13.86 -16.22 -4.21
N PHE A 93 15.07 -16.68 -3.89
CA PHE A 93 15.27 -17.83 -3.02
C PHE A 93 14.90 -17.50 -1.58
N HIS A 94 13.69 -17.91 -1.18
CA HIS A 94 13.22 -17.91 0.20
C HIS A 94 12.88 -19.34 0.61
N ALA A 95 13.34 -19.77 1.79
CA ALA A 95 13.06 -21.11 2.31
C ALA A 95 11.55 -21.36 2.48
N ASP A 96 10.79 -20.29 2.73
CA ASP A 96 9.36 -20.23 3.03
C ASP A 96 8.53 -19.62 1.88
N ARG A 97 9.03 -19.63 0.64
CA ARG A 97 8.40 -18.93 -0.50
C ARG A 97 6.93 -19.27 -0.74
N VAL A 98 6.54 -20.55 -0.57
CA VAL A 98 5.17 -21.02 -0.85
C VAL A 98 4.20 -20.42 0.17
N GLU A 99 4.59 -20.44 1.45
CA GLU A 99 3.82 -19.84 2.52
C GLU A 99 3.67 -18.34 2.31
N LYS A 100 4.78 -17.64 2.03
CA LYS A 100 4.77 -16.18 1.78
C LYS A 100 3.91 -15.78 0.59
N VAL A 101 3.96 -16.54 -0.51
CA VAL A 101 3.07 -16.32 -1.66
C VAL A 101 1.62 -16.52 -1.24
N GLY A 102 1.30 -17.62 -0.52
CA GLY A 102 -0.05 -17.89 -0.02
C GLY A 102 -0.58 -16.77 0.88
N GLN A 103 0.24 -16.27 1.79
CA GLN A 103 -0.09 -15.13 2.66
C GLN A 103 -0.42 -13.87 1.86
N MET A 104 0.37 -13.54 0.83
CA MET A 104 0.11 -12.36 -0.02
C MET A 104 -1.18 -12.50 -0.84
N LEU A 105 -1.49 -13.70 -1.33
CA LEU A 105 -2.75 -13.97 -2.04
C LEU A 105 -3.96 -13.84 -1.10
N ALA A 106 -3.90 -14.48 0.08
CA ALA A 106 -4.97 -14.38 1.08
C ALA A 106 -5.21 -12.92 1.52
N LEU A 107 -4.14 -12.14 1.64
CA LEU A 107 -4.21 -10.72 1.94
C LEU A 107 -4.87 -9.92 0.81
N ALA A 108 -4.52 -10.20 -0.44
CA ALA A 108 -5.10 -9.56 -1.62
C ALA A 108 -6.61 -9.83 -1.75
N ASP A 109 -7.03 -11.06 -1.44
CA ASP A 109 -8.44 -11.44 -1.39
C ASP A 109 -9.18 -10.68 -0.28
N ALA A 110 -8.62 -10.65 0.94
CA ALA A 110 -9.21 -9.92 2.06
C ALA A 110 -9.37 -8.41 1.77
N VAL A 111 -8.38 -7.80 1.10
CA VAL A 111 -8.44 -6.40 0.67
C VAL A 111 -9.56 -6.16 -0.34
N ILE A 112 -9.74 -7.06 -1.33
CA ILE A 112 -10.81 -6.93 -2.32
C ILE A 112 -12.19 -7.10 -1.69
N GLU A 113 -12.37 -8.11 -0.83
CA GLU A 113 -13.69 -8.35 -0.22
C GLU A 113 -14.12 -7.16 0.62
N ARG A 114 -13.22 -6.61 1.44
CA ARG A 114 -13.53 -5.41 2.23
C ARG A 114 -13.75 -4.18 1.36
N ALA A 115 -13.06 -4.05 0.23
CA ALA A 115 -13.28 -2.95 -0.71
C ALA A 115 -14.70 -2.97 -1.32
N LYS A 116 -15.29 -4.16 -1.53
CA LYS A 116 -16.67 -4.29 -2.04
C LYS A 116 -17.69 -3.73 -1.04
N GLU A 117 -17.42 -3.88 0.25
CA GLU A 117 -18.27 -3.39 1.34
C GLU A 117 -18.18 -1.87 1.54
N MET A 118 -17.09 -1.23 1.07
CA MET A 118 -16.91 0.21 1.23
C MET A 118 -17.93 1.01 0.41
N PRO A 119 -18.62 2.02 0.98
CA PRO A 119 -19.47 2.92 0.22
C PRO A 119 -18.74 3.62 -0.94
N ALA A 120 -19.45 3.90 -2.03
CA ALA A 120 -18.87 4.53 -3.22
C ALA A 120 -18.32 5.96 -2.96
N HIS A 121 -18.83 6.64 -1.92
CA HIS A 121 -18.39 7.98 -1.54
C HIS A 121 -17.16 7.98 -0.61
N CYS A 122 -16.69 6.81 -0.15
CA CYS A 122 -15.50 6.76 0.68
C CYS A 122 -14.26 7.18 -0.08
N THR A 123 -13.47 8.05 0.56
CA THR A 123 -12.21 8.56 0.01
C THR A 123 -11.01 7.78 0.57
N CYS A 124 -9.83 7.96 -0.01
CA CYS A 124 -8.61 7.31 0.44
C CYS A 124 -8.31 7.53 1.93
N ALA A 125 -8.73 8.65 2.52
CA ALA A 125 -8.62 8.92 3.96
C ALA A 125 -9.30 7.85 4.82
N GLU A 126 -10.28 7.13 4.27
CA GLU A 126 -11.05 6.10 4.97
C GLU A 126 -10.62 4.68 4.60
N ALA A 127 -9.71 4.52 3.63
CA ALA A 127 -9.25 3.21 3.16
C ALA A 127 -8.61 2.38 4.29
N TRP A 128 -7.98 3.03 5.28
CA TRP A 128 -7.36 2.34 6.42
C TRP A 128 -8.36 1.53 7.26
N LYS A 129 -9.65 1.92 7.26
CA LYS A 129 -10.70 1.20 7.99
C LYS A 129 -10.93 -0.21 7.44
N ALA A 130 -10.63 -0.39 6.14
CA ALA A 130 -10.79 -1.64 5.43
C ALA A 130 -9.47 -2.45 5.35
N LEU A 131 -8.35 -1.93 5.85
CA LEU A 131 -7.09 -2.67 5.84
C LEU A 131 -7.09 -3.81 6.89
N PRO A 132 -6.66 -5.03 6.53
CA PRO A 132 -6.46 -6.13 7.45
C PRO A 132 -5.35 -5.89 8.47
#